data_AF-K9GMX1-F1
#
_entry.id   AF-K9GMX1-F1
#
_cell.length_a   1.000
_cell.length_b   1.000
_cell.length_c   1.000
_cell.angle_alpha   90.00
_cell.angle_beta   90.00
_cell.angle_gamma   90.00
#
_symmetry.space_group_name_H-M   'P 1'
#
loop_
_entity.id
_entity.type
_entity.pdbx_description
1 polymer ?
#
loop_
_entity_poly.entity_id
_entity_poly.type
_entity_poly.pdbx_seq_one_letter_code
_entity_poly.pdbx_strand_id
1 'polypeptide(L)'
;MMRTLASLALLAVGATAQVIESSSFGAGQTLSPNRNSIPGWAIGGEGHEPQVLSNKVILTPPYPGNTRGSAWAQSPVSQSEWSAEFQFRASGPERAGGILQLWYTKDGESRIGTSSIYTVGQFDGLALVIDTHGGRGGSVRGFLNDGTIDYKSHNSPDTLAFGHCDYSYRNLGRPSIVKLKHTSSIFEVTIDDKLCFSTNKVALPAGNTFGITAATPENPDSFEVFKFILESATSQGSTIPSNQDSTPQQPARNQDPDQPAQPIKPATEVTMNGLAAQIADLSGRIQLSGKATNTILQELKNQALKADQRHEELIQKSLAQDRQLAQFDTRLTRVEQLLQAVQTEIKNKDYNGRFNQLHETLRSSHLSLSENLQGHLLSVITASSPRMGFFIFLLIVSQVVLVIFYVIYKRRRANMPKKFL
;
A
#
# COMPACT_ATOMS: atom_id res chain seq x y z
N MET A 1 62.58 26.00 -16.45
CA MET A 1 61.13 26.04 -16.73
C MET A 1 60.44 25.01 -15.85
N MET A 2 59.83 25.44 -14.75
CA MET A 2 59.01 24.61 -13.86
C MET A 2 57.64 24.36 -14.53
N ARG A 3 57.21 23.10 -14.57
CA ARG A 3 55.83 22.72 -14.91
C ARG A 3 55.19 22.11 -13.66
N THR A 4 54.34 22.89 -13.01
CA THR A 4 53.47 22.47 -11.92
C THR A 4 52.27 21.72 -12.49
N LEU A 5 52.12 20.45 -12.12
CA LEU A 5 50.90 19.67 -12.36
C LEU A 5 49.94 19.93 -11.19
N ALA A 6 48.95 20.79 -11.40
CA ALA A 6 47.85 20.96 -10.47
C ALA A 6 46.87 19.78 -10.63
N SER A 7 46.82 18.91 -9.62
CA SER A 7 45.80 17.86 -9.53
C SER A 7 44.52 18.48 -8.98
N LEU A 8 43.50 18.66 -9.82
CA LEU A 8 42.14 18.95 -9.37
C LEU A 8 41.52 17.66 -8.80
N ALA A 9 41.43 17.56 -7.49
CA ALA A 9 40.54 16.59 -6.85
C ALA A 9 39.09 17.07 -7.04
N LEU A 10 38.33 16.38 -7.90
CA LEU A 10 36.87 16.52 -7.91
C LEU A 10 36.32 15.95 -6.61
N LEU A 11 35.97 16.81 -5.67
CA LEU A 11 35.09 16.45 -4.55
C LEU A 11 33.68 16.26 -5.11
N ALA A 12 33.26 15.00 -5.26
CA ALA A 12 31.86 14.68 -5.44
C ALA A 12 31.12 15.02 -4.14
N VAL A 13 30.49 16.19 -4.10
CA VAL A 13 29.57 16.56 -3.02
C VAL A 13 28.32 15.72 -3.21
N GLY A 14 28.23 14.60 -2.48
CA GLY A 14 27.01 13.81 -2.40
C GLY A 14 25.89 14.64 -1.78
N ALA A 15 24.75 14.74 -2.45
CA ALA A 15 23.56 15.31 -1.84
C ALA A 15 23.15 14.41 -0.66
N THR A 16 23.16 14.96 0.56
CA THR A 16 22.63 14.25 1.71
C THR A 16 21.11 14.37 1.66
N ALA A 17 20.44 13.29 1.26
CA ALA A 17 19.01 13.15 1.43
C ALA A 17 18.68 13.23 2.93
N GLN A 18 17.68 14.05 3.29
CA GLN A 18 17.25 14.20 4.68
C GLN A 18 15.86 13.59 4.84
N VAL A 19 15.71 12.68 5.81
CA VAL A 19 14.42 12.08 6.15
C VAL A 19 13.49 13.14 6.76
N ILE A 20 12.27 13.21 6.26
CA ILE A 20 11.20 14.07 6.77
C ILE A 20 10.40 13.25 7.79
N GLU A 21 10.83 13.29 9.04
CA GLU A 21 10.27 12.48 10.13
C GLU A 21 8.76 12.70 10.34
N SER A 22 8.25 13.92 10.13
CA SER A 22 6.83 14.24 10.32
C SER A 22 5.89 13.52 9.34
N SER A 23 6.41 13.06 8.21
CA SER A 23 5.67 12.33 7.17
C SER A 23 6.24 10.93 6.95
N SER A 24 7.03 10.41 7.90
CA SER A 24 7.68 9.10 7.81
C SER A 24 7.32 8.22 9.01
N PHE A 25 7.28 6.92 8.81
CA PHE A 25 7.19 5.93 9.87
C PHE A 25 7.90 4.62 9.49
N GLY A 26 8.31 3.86 10.51
CA GLY A 26 8.98 2.56 10.31
C GLY A 26 10.50 2.66 10.05
N ALA A 27 11.13 3.83 10.26
CA ALA A 27 12.59 3.97 10.25
C ALA A 27 13.25 3.38 11.51
N GLY A 28 12.59 3.51 12.66
CA GLY A 28 13.08 3.06 13.96
C GLY A 28 12.70 1.61 14.31
N GLN A 29 13.03 1.19 15.53
CA GLN A 29 12.71 -0.16 16.03
C GLN A 29 11.21 -0.43 16.17
N THR A 30 10.42 0.63 16.37
CA THR A 30 8.96 0.53 16.56
C THR A 30 8.24 1.56 15.71
N LEU A 31 7.20 1.11 15.00
CA LEU A 31 6.29 1.94 14.20
C LEU A 31 5.34 2.77 15.08
N SER A 32 4.88 2.18 16.19
CA SER A 32 3.95 2.81 17.12
C SER A 32 4.48 2.74 18.55
N PRO A 33 4.63 3.90 19.25
CA PRO A 33 5.04 3.92 20.65
C PRO A 33 4.04 3.24 21.60
N ASN A 34 2.75 3.30 21.28
CA ASN A 34 1.64 2.87 22.14
C ASN A 34 0.77 1.76 21.52
N ARG A 35 1.13 1.26 20.33
CA ARG A 35 0.36 0.29 19.52
C ARG A 35 -1.06 0.73 19.14
N ASN A 36 -1.38 2.01 19.27
CA ASN A 36 -2.71 2.55 18.95
C ASN A 36 -2.64 3.71 17.96
N SER A 37 -1.49 4.35 17.78
CA SER A 37 -1.32 5.46 16.84
C SER A 37 0.05 5.44 16.16
N ILE A 38 0.12 6.05 14.98
CA ILE A 38 1.37 6.32 14.27
C ILE A 38 1.65 7.82 14.42
N PRO A 39 2.81 8.25 14.96
CA PRO A 39 3.14 9.66 15.09
C PRO A 39 3.07 10.39 13.75
N GLY A 40 2.36 11.52 13.69
CA GLY A 40 2.20 12.32 12.46
C GLY A 40 1.20 11.74 11.44
N TRP A 41 0.51 10.64 11.76
CA TRP A 41 -0.44 9.99 10.86
C TRP A 41 -1.80 9.76 11.52
N ALA A 42 -2.86 10.12 10.80
CA ALA A 42 -4.25 9.83 11.15
C ALA A 42 -4.65 8.48 10.54
N ILE A 43 -5.06 7.53 11.39
CA ILE A 43 -5.54 6.22 10.95
C ILE A 43 -7.06 6.22 10.95
N GLY A 44 -7.66 5.73 9.85
CA GLY A 44 -9.10 5.66 9.68
C GLY A 44 -9.53 4.33 9.07
N GLY A 45 -10.79 3.95 9.29
CA GLY A 45 -11.33 2.70 8.76
C GLY A 45 -12.84 2.75 8.55
N GLU A 46 -13.30 1.91 7.64
CA GLU A 46 -14.73 1.66 7.37
C GLU A 46 -14.97 0.15 7.36
N GLY A 47 -15.96 -0.32 8.12
CA GLY A 47 -16.25 -1.74 8.32
C GLY A 47 -15.28 -2.46 9.27
N HIS A 48 -14.04 -1.98 9.40
CA HIS A 48 -13.06 -2.43 10.38
C HIS A 48 -12.10 -1.30 10.73
N GLU A 49 -11.67 -1.21 11.99
CA GLU A 49 -10.61 -0.29 12.40
C GLU A 49 -9.23 -0.92 12.13
N PRO A 50 -8.32 -0.26 11.39
CA PRO A 50 -6.98 -0.78 11.15
C PRO A 50 -6.23 -1.10 12.44
N GLN A 51 -5.51 -2.22 12.45
CA GLN A 51 -4.76 -2.65 13.62
C GLN A 51 -3.33 -2.10 13.54
N VAL A 52 -2.97 -1.24 14.50
CA VAL A 52 -1.62 -0.73 14.64
C VAL A 52 -0.82 -1.69 15.52
N LEU A 53 0.26 -2.25 15.00
CA LEU A 53 1.17 -3.12 15.74
C LEU A 53 2.52 -2.42 15.93
N SER A 54 3.41 -3.03 16.72
CA SER A 54 4.72 -2.45 16.99
C SER A 54 5.60 -2.31 15.76
N ASN A 55 5.41 -3.13 14.73
CA ASN A 55 6.28 -3.19 13.54
C ASN A 55 5.54 -3.02 12.20
N LYS A 56 4.21 -2.91 12.22
CA LYS A 56 3.38 -2.77 11.02
C LYS A 56 2.01 -2.21 11.37
N VAL A 57 1.32 -1.65 10.39
CA VAL A 57 -0.11 -1.38 10.44
C VAL A 57 -0.83 -2.30 9.47
N ILE A 58 -1.92 -2.91 9.92
CA ILE A 58 -2.78 -3.75 9.10
C ILE A 58 -3.98 -2.89 8.68
N LEU A 59 -3.98 -2.43 7.44
CA LEU A 59 -5.04 -1.57 6.90
C LEU A 59 -6.33 -2.36 6.63
N THR A 60 -6.20 -3.59 6.15
CA THR A 60 -7.33 -4.52 5.97
C THR A 60 -6.99 -5.87 6.59
N PRO A 61 -7.90 -6.47 7.37
CA PRO A 61 -7.68 -7.78 7.97
C PRO A 61 -7.95 -8.89 6.94
N PRO A 62 -7.48 -10.12 7.19
CA PRO A 62 -7.86 -11.30 6.39
C PRO A 62 -9.34 -11.68 6.55
N TYR A 63 -10.01 -11.14 7.57
CA TYR A 63 -11.45 -11.23 7.80
C TYR A 63 -11.84 -10.15 8.83
N PRO A 64 -12.98 -9.43 8.70
CA PRO A 64 -14.00 -9.55 7.65
C PRO A 64 -13.59 -8.91 6.31
N GLY A 65 -14.29 -9.27 5.23
CA GLY A 65 -14.20 -8.59 3.93
C GLY A 65 -15.03 -7.31 3.87
N ASN A 66 -15.04 -6.64 2.71
CA ASN A 66 -15.70 -5.34 2.49
C ASN A 66 -15.21 -4.26 3.46
N THR A 67 -13.92 -4.30 3.83
CA THR A 67 -13.30 -3.34 4.74
C THR A 67 -12.45 -2.35 3.96
N ARG A 68 -12.37 -1.13 4.51
CA ARG A 68 -11.47 -0.09 4.02
C ARG A 68 -10.63 0.42 5.17
N GLY A 69 -9.36 0.69 4.90
CA GLY A 69 -8.43 1.29 5.84
C GLY A 69 -7.72 2.47 5.20
N SER A 70 -7.36 3.46 6.01
CA SER A 70 -6.56 4.60 5.58
C SER A 70 -5.54 4.99 6.64
N ALA A 71 -4.43 5.56 6.17
CA ALA A 71 -3.43 6.23 6.97
C ALA A 71 -3.05 7.52 6.24
N TRP A 72 -3.25 8.69 6.84
CA TRP A 72 -2.96 9.99 6.23
C TRP A 72 -1.93 10.77 7.04
N ALA A 73 -0.90 11.30 6.37
CA ALA A 73 0.04 12.21 7.00
C ALA A 73 -0.65 13.52 7.39
N GLN A 74 -0.42 13.97 8.62
CA GLN A 74 -1.04 15.19 9.17
C GLN A 74 -0.33 16.47 8.73
N SER A 75 0.91 16.37 8.28
CA SER A 75 1.71 17.50 7.82
C SER A 75 1.86 17.48 6.30
N PRO A 76 1.62 18.60 5.60
CA PRO A 76 1.88 18.71 4.17
C PRO A 76 3.38 18.74 3.88
N VAL A 77 3.76 18.19 2.72
CA VAL A 77 5.15 18.14 2.26
C VAL A 77 5.50 19.44 1.54
N SER A 78 6.41 20.22 2.11
CA SER A 78 6.80 21.54 1.56
C SER A 78 7.84 21.46 0.43
N GLN A 79 8.52 20.32 0.29
CA GLN A 79 9.59 20.11 -0.67
C GLN A 79 9.03 19.82 -2.06
N SER A 80 9.57 20.48 -3.08
CA SER A 80 9.21 20.25 -4.50
C SER A 80 9.84 18.96 -5.05
N GLU A 81 10.99 18.57 -4.51
CA GLU A 81 11.71 17.37 -4.90
C GLU A 81 11.85 16.42 -3.70
N TRP A 82 11.47 15.17 -3.88
CA TRP A 82 11.42 14.18 -2.81
C TRP A 82 11.55 12.76 -3.36
N SER A 83 11.99 11.86 -2.49
CA SER A 83 11.92 10.41 -2.69
C SER A 83 11.13 9.76 -1.57
N ALA A 84 10.25 8.83 -1.91
CA ALA A 84 9.47 8.07 -0.94
C ALA A 84 9.73 6.58 -1.10
N GLU A 85 10.05 5.90 0.00
CA GLU A 85 10.16 4.45 0.10
C GLU A 85 8.94 3.90 0.85
N PHE A 86 8.17 3.03 0.21
CA PHE A 86 6.97 2.43 0.74
C PHE A 86 7.11 0.91 0.78
N GLN A 87 6.98 0.31 1.97
CA GLN A 87 7.10 -1.12 2.20
C GLN A 87 5.77 -1.73 2.64
N PHE A 88 5.26 -2.66 1.84
CA PHE A 88 3.97 -3.29 2.09
C PHE A 88 4.00 -4.80 1.85
N ARG A 89 2.98 -5.50 2.32
CA ARG A 89 2.72 -6.90 1.99
C ARG A 89 1.22 -7.11 1.80
N ALA A 90 0.88 -7.91 0.81
CA ALA A 90 -0.48 -8.42 0.64
C ALA A 90 -0.50 -9.93 0.86
N SER A 91 -1.46 -10.42 1.63
CA SER A 91 -1.63 -11.84 1.88
C SER A 91 -3.09 -12.22 1.99
N GLY A 92 -3.47 -13.33 1.37
CA GLY A 92 -4.86 -13.78 1.38
C GLY A 92 -5.03 -15.15 0.76
N PRO A 93 -6.21 -15.76 0.98
CA PRO A 93 -6.55 -17.05 0.39
C PRO A 93 -6.63 -16.99 -1.14
N GLU A 94 -6.85 -18.15 -1.75
CA GLU A 94 -7.10 -18.22 -3.19
C GLU A 94 -8.30 -17.33 -3.57
N ARG A 95 -8.18 -16.57 -4.65
CA ARG A 95 -9.18 -15.61 -5.13
C ARG A 95 -9.58 -14.51 -4.15
N ALA A 96 -8.82 -14.31 -3.07
CA ALA A 96 -8.88 -13.04 -2.36
C ALA A 96 -8.37 -11.91 -3.26
N GLY A 97 -8.73 -10.69 -2.88
CA GLY A 97 -8.27 -9.53 -3.60
C GLY A 97 -8.46 -8.26 -2.79
N GLY A 98 -8.24 -7.16 -3.47
CA GLY A 98 -8.34 -5.84 -2.92
C GLY A 98 -7.33 -4.94 -3.60
N ILE A 99 -7.35 -3.69 -3.17
CA ILE A 99 -6.61 -2.61 -3.77
C ILE A 99 -5.85 -1.89 -2.66
N LEU A 100 -4.56 -1.62 -2.90
CA LEU A 100 -3.71 -0.81 -2.04
C LEU A 100 -3.26 0.41 -2.84
N GLN A 101 -3.27 1.57 -2.20
CA GLN A 101 -3.02 2.83 -2.89
C GLN A 101 -2.15 3.74 -2.04
N LEU A 102 -1.15 4.31 -2.68
CA LEU A 102 -0.36 5.40 -2.13
C LEU A 102 -0.76 6.69 -2.83
N TRP A 103 -1.04 7.73 -2.06
CA TRP A 103 -1.54 9.01 -2.52
C TRP A 103 -0.54 10.10 -2.21
N TYR A 104 -0.45 11.09 -3.10
CA TYR A 104 0.16 12.39 -2.84
C TYR A 104 -0.77 13.46 -3.38
N THR A 105 -1.63 14.00 -2.51
CA THR A 105 -2.80 14.78 -2.95
C THR A 105 -3.06 15.98 -2.06
N LYS A 106 -3.72 16.98 -2.63
CA LYS A 106 -4.25 18.11 -1.89
C LYS A 106 -5.48 17.68 -1.07
N ASP A 107 -5.51 18.05 0.21
CA ASP A 107 -6.64 17.78 1.12
C ASP A 107 -7.03 16.29 1.20
N GLY A 108 -6.04 15.39 1.18
CA GLY A 108 -6.27 13.95 0.99
C GLY A 108 -7.22 13.29 2.00
N GLU A 109 -7.04 13.54 3.30
CA GLU A 109 -7.89 12.94 4.34
C GLU A 109 -9.37 13.34 4.19
N SER A 110 -9.65 14.62 3.90
CA SER A 110 -11.02 15.13 3.81
C SER A 110 -11.70 14.81 2.47
N ARG A 111 -10.94 14.77 1.37
CA ARG A 111 -11.46 14.52 0.02
C ARG A 111 -11.54 13.04 -0.34
N ILE A 112 -10.56 12.25 0.10
CA ILE A 112 -10.41 10.84 -0.28
C ILE A 112 -10.81 9.93 0.89
N GLY A 113 -10.34 10.22 2.10
CA GLY A 113 -10.64 9.42 3.30
C GLY A 113 -10.20 7.96 3.14
N THR A 114 -11.16 7.04 3.07
CA THR A 114 -10.97 5.58 2.87
C THR A 114 -11.27 5.14 1.42
N SER A 115 -11.45 6.08 0.51
CA SER A 115 -11.84 5.79 -0.88
C SER A 115 -10.72 5.10 -1.66
N SER A 116 -11.14 4.36 -2.68
CA SER A 116 -10.25 3.77 -3.67
C SER A 116 -10.26 4.56 -4.99
N ILE A 117 -9.36 4.26 -5.94
CA ILE A 117 -9.38 4.91 -7.27
C ILE A 117 -10.71 4.70 -8.00
N TYR A 118 -11.43 3.63 -7.67
CA TYR A 118 -12.72 3.26 -8.24
C TYR A 118 -13.92 3.90 -7.52
N THR A 119 -13.71 4.53 -6.37
CA THR A 119 -14.80 5.12 -5.56
C THR A 119 -14.55 6.56 -5.14
N VAL A 120 -13.34 7.08 -5.36
CA VAL A 120 -12.97 8.47 -5.08
C VAL A 120 -13.64 9.38 -6.08
N GLY A 121 -14.08 10.56 -5.61
CA GLY A 121 -14.60 11.60 -6.48
C GLY A 121 -13.49 12.32 -7.26
N GLN A 122 -13.58 13.65 -7.28
CA GLN A 122 -12.50 14.52 -7.74
C GLN A 122 -11.39 14.62 -6.69
N PHE A 123 -10.13 14.46 -7.13
CA PHE A 123 -8.93 14.69 -6.32
C PHE A 123 -7.90 15.48 -7.13
N ASP A 124 -6.96 16.12 -6.46
CA ASP A 124 -5.87 16.87 -7.09
C ASP A 124 -4.54 16.30 -6.57
N GLY A 125 -3.78 15.65 -7.46
CA GLY A 125 -2.50 15.02 -7.17
C GLY A 125 -2.34 13.65 -7.82
N LEU A 126 -1.52 12.82 -7.18
CA LEU A 126 -1.09 11.49 -7.65
C LEU A 126 -1.74 10.37 -6.84
N ALA A 127 -2.11 9.30 -7.54
CA ALA A 127 -2.40 8.00 -6.93
C ALA A 127 -1.54 6.91 -7.57
N LEU A 128 -0.82 6.14 -6.76
CA LEU A 128 -0.18 4.90 -7.16
C LEU A 128 -1.00 3.73 -6.65
N VAL A 129 -1.52 2.92 -7.56
CA VAL A 129 -2.44 1.82 -7.27
C VAL A 129 -1.72 0.49 -7.46
N ILE A 130 -1.86 -0.41 -6.49
CA ILE A 130 -1.45 -1.80 -6.55
C ILE A 130 -2.70 -2.67 -6.43
N ASP A 131 -3.04 -3.39 -7.49
CA ASP A 131 -4.21 -4.26 -7.55
C ASP A 131 -4.02 -5.44 -8.52
N THR A 132 -5.02 -6.31 -8.61
CA THR A 132 -5.01 -7.49 -9.49
C THR A 132 -5.33 -7.18 -10.95
N HIS A 133 -5.40 -5.91 -11.36
CA HIS A 133 -5.69 -5.56 -12.76
C HIS A 133 -4.54 -6.01 -13.68
N GLY A 134 -4.83 -6.26 -14.96
CA GLY A 134 -3.82 -6.61 -15.98
C GLY A 134 -3.49 -8.10 -16.13
N GLY A 135 -4.12 -9.00 -15.37
CA GLY A 135 -4.13 -10.46 -15.65
C GLY A 135 -2.84 -11.24 -15.37
N ARG A 136 -1.76 -10.60 -14.92
CA ARG A 136 -0.46 -11.25 -14.60
C ARG A 136 -0.15 -11.32 -13.11
N GLY A 137 -1.16 -11.59 -12.29
CA GLY A 137 -1.02 -11.72 -10.83
C GLY A 137 -0.92 -10.40 -10.06
N GLY A 138 -0.97 -9.26 -10.76
CA GLY A 138 -1.03 -7.92 -10.18
C GLY A 138 -0.39 -6.88 -11.09
N SER A 139 -0.70 -5.62 -10.85
CA SER A 139 -0.08 -4.48 -11.54
C SER A 139 0.15 -3.32 -10.57
N VAL A 140 1.12 -2.48 -10.91
CA VAL A 140 1.32 -1.17 -10.27
C VAL A 140 1.02 -0.10 -11.31
N ARG A 141 0.14 0.85 -10.99
CA ARG A 141 -0.41 1.82 -11.93
C ARG A 141 -0.42 3.22 -11.34
N GLY A 142 0.04 4.21 -12.11
CA GLY A 142 0.03 5.62 -11.74
C GLY A 142 -1.16 6.35 -12.35
N PHE A 143 -1.87 7.11 -11.54
CA PHE A 143 -2.99 7.98 -11.92
C PHE A 143 -2.72 9.41 -11.49
N LEU A 144 -3.17 10.36 -12.31
CA LEU A 144 -3.12 11.78 -12.03
C LEU A 144 -4.50 12.39 -12.17
N ASN A 145 -4.73 13.42 -11.38
CA ASN A 145 -5.90 14.26 -11.49
C ASN A 145 -5.53 15.66 -11.00
N ASP A 146 -6.12 16.68 -11.60
CA ASP A 146 -5.95 18.10 -11.28
C ASP A 146 -7.22 18.68 -10.63
N GLY A 147 -8.10 17.79 -10.14
CA GLY A 147 -9.41 18.12 -9.59
C GLY A 147 -10.54 18.16 -10.62
N THR A 148 -10.26 18.00 -11.91
CA THR A 148 -11.29 18.13 -12.96
C THR A 148 -12.12 16.86 -13.18
N ILE A 149 -11.49 15.68 -13.06
CA ILE A 149 -12.14 14.40 -13.36
C ILE A 149 -12.74 13.80 -12.09
N ASP A 150 -14.03 13.45 -12.14
CA ASP A 150 -14.67 12.64 -11.11
C ASP A 150 -14.47 11.15 -11.42
N TYR A 151 -13.58 10.49 -10.67
CA TYR A 151 -13.22 9.09 -10.91
C TYR A 151 -14.36 8.13 -10.57
N LYS A 152 -15.22 8.46 -9.61
CA LYS A 152 -16.35 7.64 -9.16
C LYS A 152 -17.41 7.50 -10.24
N SER A 153 -17.63 8.57 -11.03
CA SER A 153 -18.60 8.57 -12.13
C SER A 153 -17.98 8.20 -13.48
N HIS A 154 -16.67 7.97 -13.54
CA HIS A 154 -15.99 7.59 -14.77
C HIS A 154 -16.25 6.11 -15.10
N ASN A 155 -16.69 5.82 -16.32
CA ASN A 155 -17.08 4.46 -16.74
C ASN A 155 -15.92 3.45 -16.73
N SER A 156 -14.69 3.92 -16.94
CA SER A 156 -13.51 3.05 -17.00
C SER A 156 -12.30 3.74 -16.38
N PRO A 157 -12.23 3.87 -15.04
CA PRO A 157 -11.15 4.56 -14.36
C PRO A 157 -9.77 4.00 -14.72
N ASP A 158 -9.69 2.70 -15.01
CA ASP A 158 -8.46 2.00 -15.42
C ASP A 158 -7.77 2.63 -16.63
N THR A 159 -8.53 3.24 -17.54
CA THR A 159 -8.00 3.86 -18.78
C THR A 159 -7.27 5.19 -18.51
N LEU A 160 -7.44 5.77 -17.32
CA LEU A 160 -6.82 7.03 -16.92
C LEU A 160 -5.39 6.85 -16.37
N ALA A 161 -4.91 5.61 -16.26
CA ALA A 161 -3.54 5.35 -15.81
C ALA A 161 -2.53 5.89 -16.83
N PHE A 162 -1.62 6.77 -16.40
CA PHE A 162 -0.58 7.35 -17.27
C PHE A 162 0.67 6.47 -17.38
N GLY A 163 0.85 5.52 -16.45
CA GLY A 163 1.99 4.62 -16.40
C GLY A 163 1.63 3.35 -15.63
N HIS A 164 2.18 2.21 -16.03
CA HIS A 164 1.94 0.94 -15.37
C HIS A 164 3.06 -0.07 -15.62
N CYS A 165 3.15 -1.07 -14.74
CA CYS A 165 3.90 -2.29 -14.97
C CYS A 165 3.19 -3.49 -14.34
N ASP A 166 3.45 -4.69 -14.85
CA ASP A 166 2.99 -5.94 -14.24
C ASP A 166 3.86 -6.29 -13.03
N TYR A 167 3.22 -6.62 -11.91
CA TYR A 167 3.92 -7.02 -10.69
C TYR A 167 3.03 -7.90 -9.81
N SER A 168 3.42 -9.17 -9.65
CA SER A 168 2.73 -10.11 -8.77
C SER A 168 3.11 -9.84 -7.31
N TYR A 169 2.30 -9.08 -6.58
CA TYR A 169 2.58 -8.60 -5.22
C TYR A 169 2.05 -9.52 -4.10
N ARG A 170 1.13 -10.43 -4.43
CA ARG A 170 0.41 -11.24 -3.44
C ARG A 170 1.24 -12.43 -2.96
N ASN A 171 1.13 -12.75 -1.68
CA ASN A 171 1.64 -13.97 -1.06
C ASN A 171 3.15 -14.22 -1.28
N LEU A 172 3.96 -13.15 -1.39
CA LEU A 172 5.42 -13.25 -1.59
C LEU A 172 6.20 -13.70 -0.35
N GLY A 173 5.57 -13.78 0.83
CA GLY A 173 6.23 -14.10 2.11
C GLY A 173 7.10 -12.97 2.68
N ARG A 174 7.71 -12.15 1.82
CA ARG A 174 8.43 -10.92 2.15
C ARG A 174 7.60 -9.66 1.83
N PRO A 175 7.92 -8.50 2.42
CA PRO A 175 7.39 -7.23 1.95
C PRO A 175 7.96 -6.83 0.57
N SER A 176 7.15 -6.16 -0.21
CA SER A 176 7.51 -5.46 -1.45
C SER A 176 7.95 -4.04 -1.13
N ILE A 177 8.94 -3.52 -1.85
CA ILE A 177 9.44 -2.16 -1.67
C ILE A 177 9.15 -1.35 -2.93
N VAL A 178 8.36 -0.30 -2.80
CA VAL A 178 8.09 0.68 -3.87
C VAL A 178 8.89 1.93 -3.57
N LYS A 179 9.66 2.43 -4.54
CA LYS A 179 10.32 3.73 -4.42
C LYS A 179 9.77 4.67 -5.47
N LEU A 180 9.29 5.83 -5.02
CA LEU A 180 8.84 6.93 -5.86
C LEU A 180 9.91 8.01 -5.78
N LYS A 181 10.29 8.57 -6.92
CA LYS A 181 11.21 9.70 -6.99
C LYS A 181 10.57 10.79 -7.83
N HIS A 182 10.39 11.96 -7.24
CA HIS A 182 9.91 13.15 -7.92
C HIS A 182 10.99 14.24 -7.87
N THR A 183 11.41 14.69 -9.04
CA THR A 183 12.36 15.79 -9.21
C THR A 183 11.81 16.77 -10.24
N SER A 184 12.47 17.92 -10.41
CA SER A 184 12.15 18.89 -11.46
C SER A 184 12.21 18.33 -12.90
N SER A 185 12.87 17.20 -13.13
CA SER A 185 13.09 16.64 -14.47
C SER A 185 12.40 15.29 -14.71
N ILE A 186 12.21 14.49 -13.66
CA ILE A 186 11.71 13.13 -13.80
C ILE A 186 10.87 12.71 -12.59
N PHE A 187 9.77 12.02 -12.91
CA PHE A 187 9.02 11.18 -12.00
C PHE A 187 9.29 9.71 -12.33
N GLU A 188 9.71 8.95 -11.34
CA GLU A 188 10.10 7.55 -11.50
C GLU A 188 9.49 6.69 -10.39
N VAL A 189 9.00 5.50 -10.77
CA VAL A 189 8.52 4.48 -9.85
C VAL A 189 9.32 3.20 -10.07
N THR A 190 9.90 2.69 -8.99
CA THR A 190 10.56 1.38 -8.98
C THR A 190 9.89 0.46 -7.98
N ILE A 191 9.90 -0.84 -8.25
CA ILE A 191 9.41 -1.88 -7.34
C ILE A 191 10.44 -3.00 -7.21
N ASP A 192 10.85 -3.30 -5.98
CA ASP A 192 11.96 -4.19 -5.67
C ASP A 192 13.21 -3.89 -6.53
N ASP A 193 13.59 -2.62 -6.59
CA ASP A 193 14.73 -2.06 -7.35
C ASP A 193 14.65 -2.26 -8.88
N LYS A 194 13.49 -2.64 -9.42
CA LYS A 194 13.22 -2.69 -10.86
C LYS A 194 12.39 -1.49 -11.30
N LEU A 195 12.77 -0.87 -12.41
CA LEU A 195 11.98 0.20 -13.01
C LEU A 195 10.60 -0.31 -13.40
N CYS A 196 9.55 0.33 -12.86
CA CYS A 196 8.17 0.08 -13.23
C CYS A 196 7.77 1.00 -14.38
N PHE A 197 7.83 2.31 -14.14
CA PHE A 197 7.65 3.33 -15.18
C PHE A 197 8.31 4.65 -14.77
N SER A 198 8.64 5.47 -15.76
CA SER A 198 9.15 6.83 -15.54
C SER A 198 8.65 7.78 -16.64
N THR A 199 8.59 9.06 -16.30
CA THR A 199 8.09 10.10 -17.19
C THR A 199 8.59 11.48 -16.75
N ASN A 200 8.82 12.37 -17.70
CA ASN A 200 9.20 13.76 -17.47
C ASN A 200 8.01 14.73 -17.58
N LYS A 201 6.78 14.21 -17.71
CA LYS A 201 5.56 15.02 -17.92
C LYS A 201 4.77 15.28 -16.63
N VAL A 202 5.12 14.59 -15.54
CA VAL A 202 4.43 14.69 -14.26
C VAL A 202 5.04 15.82 -13.46
N ALA A 203 4.20 16.75 -13.03
CA ALA A 203 4.58 17.84 -12.13
C ALA A 203 3.63 17.83 -10.94
N LEU A 204 4.19 17.59 -9.74
CA LEU A 204 3.43 17.55 -8.50
C LEU A 204 3.74 18.80 -7.67
N PRO A 205 2.72 19.58 -7.26
CA PRO A 205 2.94 20.77 -6.45
C PRO A 205 3.34 20.40 -5.02
N ALA A 206 4.17 21.25 -4.40
CA ALA A 206 4.41 21.20 -2.97
C ALA A 206 3.15 21.60 -2.18
N GLY A 207 3.08 21.18 -0.92
CA GLY A 207 1.95 21.46 -0.02
C GLY A 207 0.90 20.35 0.03
N ASN A 208 1.08 19.25 -0.72
CA ASN A 208 0.20 18.08 -0.67
C ASN A 208 0.58 17.14 0.48
N THR A 209 -0.36 16.27 0.86
CA THR A 209 -0.16 15.26 1.92
C THR A 209 -0.03 13.87 1.32
N PHE A 210 0.78 13.04 1.97
CA PHE A 210 0.83 11.61 1.67
C PHE A 210 -0.31 10.87 2.38
N GLY A 211 -0.83 9.85 1.73
CA GLY A 211 -1.80 8.94 2.34
C GLY A 211 -1.71 7.56 1.76
N ILE A 212 -2.17 6.58 2.51
CA ILE A 212 -2.24 5.19 2.10
C ILE A 212 -3.68 4.75 2.32
N THR A 213 -4.32 4.19 1.31
CA THR A 213 -5.65 3.58 1.46
C THR A 213 -5.61 2.14 0.98
N ALA A 214 -6.42 1.29 1.62
CA ALA A 214 -6.66 -0.07 1.18
C ALA A 214 -8.16 -0.37 1.22
N ALA A 215 -8.66 -1.11 0.24
CA ALA A 215 -10.05 -1.55 0.19
C ALA A 215 -10.14 -3.00 -0.29
N THR A 216 -11.06 -3.75 0.28
CA THR A 216 -11.23 -5.18 -0.02
C THR A 216 -12.65 -5.51 -0.45
N PRO A 217 -12.84 -6.55 -1.29
CA PRO A 217 -14.13 -7.16 -1.54
C PRO A 217 -14.51 -8.13 -0.41
N GLU A 218 -15.55 -8.92 -0.58
CA GLU A 218 -16.01 -9.93 0.38
C GLU A 218 -14.93 -10.96 0.76
N ASN A 219 -14.08 -11.35 -0.19
CA ASN A 219 -12.92 -12.21 0.04
C ASN A 219 -11.64 -11.35 0.08
N PRO A 220 -11.20 -10.89 1.27
CA PRO A 220 -10.19 -9.85 1.37
C PRO A 220 -8.76 -10.40 1.31
N ASP A 221 -7.88 -9.64 0.66
CA ASP A 221 -6.47 -9.64 1.02
C ASP A 221 -6.27 -8.80 2.28
N SER A 222 -5.38 -9.27 3.15
CA SER A 222 -4.82 -8.44 4.21
C SER A 222 -3.70 -7.58 3.65
N PHE A 223 -3.86 -6.26 3.74
CA PHE A 223 -2.84 -5.29 3.39
C PHE A 223 -2.13 -4.79 4.63
N GLU A 224 -0.83 -5.04 4.69
CA GLU A 224 0.03 -4.69 5.80
C GLU A 224 1.10 -3.70 5.32
N VAL A 225 1.30 -2.62 6.07
CA VAL A 225 2.33 -1.61 5.79
C VAL A 225 3.35 -1.63 6.92
N PHE A 226 4.63 -1.72 6.55
CA PHE A 226 5.74 -1.83 7.49
C PHE A 226 6.48 -0.51 7.65
N LYS A 227 6.62 0.23 6.54
CA LYS A 227 7.48 1.40 6.47
C LYS A 227 7.00 2.34 5.37
N PHE A 228 7.05 3.64 5.67
CA PHE A 228 6.92 4.71 4.70
C PHE A 228 7.93 5.79 5.06
N ILE A 229 8.97 5.98 4.24
CA ILE A 229 10.01 6.99 4.48
C ILE A 229 9.97 8.00 3.37
N LEU A 230 9.86 9.27 3.75
CA LEU A 230 9.96 10.41 2.85
C LEU A 230 11.29 11.10 3.08
N GLU A 231 12.02 11.34 1.99
CA GLU A 231 13.30 12.05 2.00
C GLU A 231 13.22 13.25 1.07
N SER A 232 13.77 14.38 1.50
CA SER A 232 13.96 15.54 0.63
C SER A 232 15.17 15.32 -0.28
N ALA A 233 15.01 15.63 -1.57
CA ALA A 233 16.15 15.78 -2.45
C ALA A 233 16.76 17.18 -2.22
N THR A 234 17.79 17.26 -1.39
CA THR A 234 18.44 18.54 -1.09
C THR A 234 19.28 18.97 -2.28
N SER A 235 18.78 19.94 -3.06
CA SER A 235 19.61 20.72 -3.99
C SER A 235 20.59 21.57 -3.17
N GLN A 236 21.87 21.56 -3.55
CA GLN A 236 22.95 22.30 -2.89
C GLN A 236 22.63 23.79 -2.65
N GLY A 237 23.03 24.31 -1.48
CA GLY A 237 23.13 25.73 -1.11
C GLY A 237 22.25 26.11 0.10
N SER A 238 22.72 26.56 1.26
CA SER A 238 23.97 27.24 1.62
C SER A 238 24.32 26.95 3.09
N THR A 239 25.43 26.29 3.36
CA THR A 239 26.08 26.41 4.68
C THR A 239 26.82 27.74 4.68
N ILE A 240 26.20 28.79 5.22
CA ILE A 240 26.95 29.90 5.81
C ILE A 240 27.56 29.31 7.08
N PRO A 241 28.90 29.22 7.24
CA PRO A 241 29.48 28.87 8.52
C PRO A 241 29.29 30.09 9.43
N SER A 242 28.23 30.08 10.21
CA SER A 242 28.13 30.92 11.40
C SER A 242 29.10 30.36 12.43
N ASN A 243 30.32 30.90 12.45
CA ASN A 243 31.18 30.87 13.63
C ASN A 243 30.44 31.61 14.75
N GLN A 244 29.77 30.86 15.61
CA GLN A 244 29.36 31.30 16.94
C GLN A 244 30.14 30.48 17.96
N ASP A 245 31.42 30.85 18.14
CA ASP A 245 32.03 30.72 19.46
C ASP A 245 31.42 31.81 20.33
N SER A 246 30.58 31.38 21.28
CA SER A 246 30.06 32.23 22.35
C SER A 246 30.88 31.98 23.62
N THR A 247 31.69 32.95 24.00
CA THR A 247 32.10 33.13 25.40
C THR A 247 32.08 34.64 25.71
N PRO A 248 31.20 35.10 26.63
CA PRO A 248 31.16 36.50 27.03
C PRO A 248 32.28 36.89 28.00
N GLN A 249 32.73 38.14 27.84
CA GLN A 249 33.81 38.85 28.52
C GLN A 249 33.74 38.92 30.06
N GLN A 250 34.91 39.04 30.69
CA GLN A 250 35.15 39.97 31.80
C GLN A 250 36.50 40.70 31.62
N PRO A 251 36.66 41.94 32.14
CA PRO A 251 37.56 42.96 31.58
C PRO A 251 38.94 43.02 32.23
N ALA A 252 39.93 43.42 31.43
CA ALA A 252 41.29 43.71 31.85
C ALA A 252 41.39 45.06 32.59
N ARG A 253 42.13 45.08 33.71
CA ARG A 253 42.63 46.27 34.40
C ARG A 253 44.15 46.31 34.25
N ASN A 254 44.67 47.46 33.81
CA ASN A 254 46.08 47.74 33.53
C ASN A 254 46.93 47.96 34.80
N GLN A 255 48.26 47.86 34.58
CA GLN A 255 49.44 48.53 35.20
C GLN A 255 50.39 47.68 36.07
N ASP A 256 51.48 47.21 35.43
CA ASP A 256 52.93 47.52 35.62
C ASP A 256 53.54 47.64 37.05
N PRO A 257 54.89 47.61 37.21
CA PRO A 257 55.94 46.71 36.68
C PRO A 257 56.85 46.20 37.83
N ASP A 258 57.56 45.06 37.69
CA ASP A 258 58.95 45.02 38.19
C ASP A 258 59.76 43.80 37.75
N GLN A 259 60.93 44.16 37.24
CA GLN A 259 62.23 43.48 37.25
C GLN A 259 62.72 42.57 36.09
N PRO A 260 63.96 42.82 35.63
CA PRO A 260 64.62 42.14 34.52
C PRO A 260 65.56 41.01 34.98
N ALA A 261 65.74 40.00 34.12
CA ALA A 261 67.04 39.48 33.65
C ALA A 261 66.90 38.07 33.05
N GLN A 262 67.40 37.94 31.82
CA GLN A 262 67.72 36.71 31.07
C GLN A 262 69.04 36.06 31.61
N PRO A 263 69.58 34.91 31.11
CA PRO A 263 69.05 33.80 30.28
C PRO A 263 69.61 32.36 30.63
N ILE A 264 69.22 31.35 29.81
CA ILE A 264 69.89 30.05 29.45
C ILE A 264 69.71 28.77 30.35
N LYS A 265 69.24 27.71 29.65
CA LYS A 265 69.14 26.21 29.81
C LYS A 265 70.23 25.49 30.67
N PRO A 266 70.11 24.18 31.09
CA PRO A 266 69.51 23.03 30.39
C PRO A 266 68.80 21.92 31.23
N ALA A 267 68.39 20.87 30.50
CA ALA A 267 67.60 19.69 30.87
C ALA A 267 68.15 18.80 32.00
N THR A 268 67.26 18.05 32.67
CA THR A 268 67.08 16.57 32.59
C THR A 268 66.46 16.07 33.90
N GLU A 269 65.26 15.46 33.87
CA GLU A 269 64.90 14.36 34.78
C GLU A 269 63.64 13.65 34.26
N VAL A 270 63.88 12.49 33.62
CA VAL A 270 62.86 11.57 33.11
C VAL A 270 62.35 10.74 34.28
N THR A 271 61.06 10.84 34.58
CA THR A 271 60.41 10.16 35.71
C THR A 271 60.03 8.73 35.33
N MET A 272 60.68 7.74 35.95
CA MET A 272 60.48 6.29 35.79
C MET A 272 59.11 5.74 36.27
N ASN A 273 58.16 6.59 36.66
CA ASN A 273 56.88 6.17 37.23
C ASN A 273 55.74 6.04 36.18
N GLY A 274 55.89 6.60 34.97
CA GLY A 274 54.86 6.55 33.94
C GLY A 274 54.78 5.20 33.20
N LEU A 275 55.91 4.52 33.03
CA LEU A 275 56.00 3.28 32.24
C LEU A 275 55.42 2.07 32.99
N ALA A 276 55.64 2.00 34.31
CA ALA A 276 55.10 0.92 35.14
C ALA A 276 53.56 0.95 35.19
N ALA A 277 52.98 2.15 35.22
CA ALA A 277 51.52 2.34 35.19
C ALA A 277 50.91 1.92 33.84
N GLN A 278 51.59 2.20 32.73
CA GLN A 278 51.14 1.77 31.39
C GLN A 278 51.21 0.26 31.19
N ILE A 279 52.22 -0.42 31.74
CA ILE A 279 52.35 -1.89 31.62
C ILE A 279 51.29 -2.61 32.46
N ALA A 280 50.94 -2.08 33.63
CA ALA A 280 49.89 -2.64 34.48
C ALA A 280 48.49 -2.51 33.83
N ASP A 281 48.18 -1.36 33.23
CA ASP A 281 46.91 -1.15 32.50
C ASP A 281 46.81 -2.08 31.28
N LEU A 282 47.89 -2.24 30.53
CA LEU A 282 47.92 -3.12 29.36
C LEU A 282 47.72 -4.59 29.73
N SER A 283 48.35 -5.05 30.82
CA SER A 283 48.17 -6.40 31.36
C SER A 283 46.72 -6.67 31.78
N GLY A 284 46.07 -5.70 32.42
CA GLY A 284 44.65 -5.80 32.79
C GLY A 284 43.72 -5.92 31.58
N ARG A 285 43.97 -5.12 30.53
CA ARG A 285 43.20 -5.17 29.28
C ARG A 285 43.35 -6.49 28.53
N ILE A 286 44.54 -7.08 28.50
CA ILE A 286 44.79 -8.38 27.86
C ILE A 286 44.04 -9.50 28.58
N GLN A 287 44.03 -9.50 29.91
CA GLN A 287 43.28 -10.51 30.68
C GLN A 287 41.77 -10.39 30.51
N LEU A 288 41.24 -9.16 30.44
CA LEU A 288 39.83 -8.91 30.14
C LEU A 288 39.47 -9.33 28.72
N SER A 289 40.35 -9.08 27.74
CA SER A 289 40.18 -9.51 26.36
C SER A 289 40.12 -11.04 26.25
N GLY A 290 41.02 -11.76 26.93
CA GLY A 290 41.05 -13.23 26.94
C GLY A 290 39.77 -13.85 27.53
N LYS A 291 39.20 -13.23 28.57
CA LYS A 291 37.91 -13.68 29.13
C LYS A 291 36.75 -13.43 28.14
N ALA A 292 36.74 -12.28 27.48
CA ALA A 292 35.72 -11.97 26.47
C ALA A 292 35.78 -12.95 25.28
N THR A 293 36.99 -13.34 24.84
CA THR A 293 37.14 -14.30 23.74
C THR A 293 36.59 -15.68 24.09
N ASN A 294 36.85 -16.16 25.32
CA ASN A 294 36.32 -17.45 25.77
C ASN A 294 34.80 -17.46 25.84
N THR A 295 34.17 -16.37 26.33
CA THR A 295 32.71 -16.25 26.35
C THR A 295 32.14 -16.23 24.93
N ILE A 296 32.76 -15.51 24.01
CA ILE A 296 32.34 -15.45 22.60
C ILE A 296 32.45 -16.83 21.93
N LEU A 297 33.54 -17.56 22.19
CA LEU A 297 33.75 -18.89 21.62
C LEU A 297 32.69 -19.89 22.13
N GLN A 298 32.31 -19.78 23.41
CA GLN A 298 31.28 -20.62 24.00
C GLN A 298 29.89 -20.29 23.46
N GLU A 299 29.59 -19.01 23.22
CA GLU A 299 28.33 -18.58 22.60
C GLU A 299 28.26 -18.99 21.12
N LEU A 300 29.36 -18.88 20.36
CA LEU A 300 29.45 -19.37 18.99
C LEU A 300 29.17 -20.87 18.89
N LYS A 301 29.73 -21.67 19.80
CA LYS A 301 29.46 -23.11 19.86
C LYS A 301 27.99 -23.40 20.17
N ASN A 302 27.38 -22.64 21.08
CA ASN A 302 25.97 -22.77 21.43
C ASN A 302 25.05 -22.37 20.26
N GLN A 303 25.43 -21.34 19.50
CA GLN A 303 24.70 -20.91 18.31
C GLN A 303 24.82 -21.92 17.16
N ALA A 304 25.99 -22.51 16.94
CA ALA A 304 26.19 -23.55 15.94
C ALA A 304 25.29 -24.77 16.22
N LEU A 305 25.26 -25.25 17.47
CA LEU A 305 24.39 -26.36 17.87
C LEU A 305 22.89 -26.04 17.67
N LYS A 306 22.46 -24.81 18.00
CA LYS A 306 21.08 -24.37 17.75
C LYS A 306 20.75 -24.15 16.28
N ALA A 307 21.74 -23.88 15.43
CA ALA A 307 21.57 -23.75 13.99
C ALA A 307 21.41 -25.13 13.35
N ASP A 308 22.22 -26.11 13.74
CA ASP A 308 22.12 -27.50 13.27
C ASP A 308 20.76 -28.12 13.63
N GLN A 309 20.28 -27.91 14.87
CA GLN A 309 18.94 -28.37 15.28
C GLN A 309 17.81 -27.77 14.43
N ARG A 310 17.91 -26.48 14.09
CA ARG A 310 16.94 -25.82 13.20
C ARG A 310 17.03 -26.34 11.77
N HIS A 311 18.23 -26.63 11.29
CA HIS A 311 18.43 -27.21 9.97
C HIS A 311 17.80 -28.60 9.85
N GLU A 312 17.97 -29.44 10.89
CA GLU A 312 17.38 -30.77 10.94
C GLU A 312 15.84 -30.72 11.02
N GLU A 313 15.27 -29.78 11.79
CA GLU A 313 13.82 -29.55 11.84
C GLU A 313 13.26 -29.08 10.48
N LEU A 314 13.99 -28.21 9.78
CA LEU A 314 13.60 -27.75 8.43
C LEU A 314 13.66 -28.88 7.40
N ILE A 315 14.67 -29.76 7.46
CA ILE A 315 14.77 -30.94 6.59
C ILE A 315 13.61 -31.91 6.86
N GLN A 316 13.24 -32.14 8.12
CA GLN A 316 12.09 -32.97 8.45
C GLN A 316 10.78 -32.37 7.91
N LYS A 317 10.62 -31.04 7.99
CA LYS A 317 9.45 -30.34 7.42
C LYS A 317 9.44 -30.40 5.89
N SER A 318 10.59 -30.26 5.22
CA SER A 318 10.66 -30.38 3.75
C SER A 318 10.34 -31.79 3.28
N LEU A 319 10.86 -32.83 3.95
CA LEU A 319 10.53 -34.23 3.64
C LEU A 319 9.05 -34.56 3.88
N ALA A 320 8.43 -33.96 4.90
CA ALA A 320 6.98 -34.08 5.11
C ALA A 320 6.18 -33.38 4.00
N GLN A 321 6.66 -32.24 3.51
CA GLN A 321 6.05 -31.49 2.40
C GLN A 321 6.21 -32.21 1.05
N ASP A 322 7.34 -32.87 0.80
CA ASP A 322 7.57 -33.71 -0.38
C ASP A 322 6.60 -34.92 -0.41
N ARG A 323 6.29 -35.50 0.75
CA ARG A 323 5.25 -36.55 0.83
C ARG A 323 3.86 -36.02 0.49
N GLN A 324 3.54 -34.78 0.83
CA GLN A 324 2.28 -34.15 0.43
C GLN A 324 2.25 -33.90 -1.08
N LEU A 325 3.37 -33.47 -1.67
CA LEU A 325 3.50 -33.29 -3.13
C LEU A 325 3.31 -34.61 -3.90
N ALA A 326 3.86 -35.73 -3.41
CA ALA A 326 3.62 -37.05 -3.99
C ALA A 326 2.14 -37.48 -3.94
N GLN A 327 1.40 -37.08 -2.89
CA GLN A 327 -0.05 -37.29 -2.82
C GLN A 327 -0.85 -36.42 -3.79
N PHE A 328 -0.34 -35.24 -4.16
CA PHE A 328 -0.94 -34.41 -5.20
C PHE A 328 -0.71 -34.99 -6.60
N ASP A 329 0.49 -35.51 -6.87
CA ASP A 329 0.83 -36.11 -8.15
C ASP A 329 -0.07 -37.31 -8.49
N THR A 330 -0.30 -38.18 -7.50
CA THR A 330 -1.23 -39.33 -7.64
C THR A 330 -2.69 -38.92 -7.84
N ARG A 331 -3.11 -37.76 -7.29
CA ARG A 331 -4.44 -37.21 -7.55
C ARG A 331 -4.53 -36.61 -8.95
N LEU A 332 -3.47 -35.95 -9.42
CA LEU A 332 -3.40 -35.37 -10.75
C LEU A 332 -3.52 -36.45 -11.84
N THR A 333 -2.79 -37.55 -11.69
CA THR A 333 -2.87 -38.69 -12.63
C THR A 333 -4.27 -39.30 -12.68
N ARG A 334 -4.97 -39.37 -11.54
CA ARG A 334 -6.37 -39.83 -11.50
C ARG A 334 -7.33 -38.86 -12.20
N VAL A 335 -7.09 -37.56 -12.09
CA VAL A 335 -7.88 -36.53 -12.80
C VAL A 335 -7.62 -36.58 -14.30
N GLU A 336 -6.37 -36.78 -14.74
CA GLU A 336 -6.03 -36.95 -16.16
C GLU A 336 -6.70 -38.19 -16.76
N GLN A 337 -6.74 -39.31 -16.03
CA GLN A 337 -7.45 -40.52 -16.46
C GLN A 337 -8.95 -40.30 -16.58
N LEU A 338 -9.56 -39.55 -15.66
CA LEU A 338 -10.98 -39.18 -15.74
C LEU A 338 -11.26 -38.26 -16.93
N LEU A 339 -10.39 -37.29 -17.20
CA LEU A 339 -10.53 -36.41 -18.37
C LEU A 339 -10.39 -37.18 -19.68
N GLN A 340 -9.46 -38.12 -19.78
CA GLN A 340 -9.34 -38.98 -20.96
C GLN A 340 -10.56 -39.89 -21.14
N ALA A 341 -11.10 -40.46 -20.05
CA ALA A 341 -12.33 -41.26 -20.11
C ALA A 341 -13.52 -40.43 -20.61
N VAL A 342 -13.69 -39.21 -20.09
CA VAL A 342 -14.74 -38.27 -20.52
C VAL A 342 -14.56 -37.86 -21.99
N GLN A 343 -13.33 -37.58 -22.43
CA GLN A 343 -13.06 -37.21 -23.82
C GLN A 343 -13.35 -38.37 -24.78
N THR A 344 -13.05 -39.60 -24.37
CA THR A 344 -13.37 -40.80 -25.15
C THR A 344 -14.89 -41.03 -25.21
N GLU A 345 -15.60 -40.77 -24.11
CA GLU A 345 -17.05 -40.90 -24.05
C GLU A 345 -17.80 -39.81 -24.85
N ILE A 346 -17.26 -38.59 -24.89
CA ILE A 346 -17.78 -37.51 -25.74
C ILE A 346 -17.51 -37.80 -27.22
N LYS A 347 -16.38 -38.43 -27.56
CA LYS A 347 -16.03 -38.80 -28.93
C LYS A 347 -16.81 -40.01 -29.46
N ASN A 348 -17.32 -40.87 -28.57
CA ASN A 348 -18.03 -42.10 -28.91
C ASN A 348 -19.56 -42.00 -28.77
N LYS A 349 -20.10 -40.87 -28.27
CA LYS A 349 -21.54 -40.60 -28.23
C LYS A 349 -21.97 -39.93 -29.53
N ASP A 350 -22.62 -40.73 -30.36
CA ASP A 350 -23.12 -40.40 -31.68
C ASP A 350 -24.29 -39.38 -31.62
N TYR A 351 -23.95 -38.09 -31.69
CA TYR A 351 -24.93 -36.98 -31.70
C TYR A 351 -25.74 -36.91 -33.02
N ASN A 352 -25.29 -37.58 -34.08
CA ASN A 352 -25.94 -37.54 -35.40
C ASN A 352 -27.25 -38.36 -35.44
N GLY A 353 -27.30 -39.50 -34.76
CA GLY A 353 -28.50 -40.35 -34.73
C GLY A 353 -29.67 -39.70 -33.98
N ARG A 354 -29.37 -38.98 -32.88
CA ARG A 354 -30.40 -38.29 -32.08
C ARG A 354 -30.90 -37.01 -32.74
N PHE A 355 -30.08 -36.33 -33.53
CA PHE A 355 -30.51 -35.13 -34.24
C PHE A 355 -31.51 -35.46 -35.35
N ASN A 356 -31.31 -36.56 -36.08
CA ASN A 356 -32.27 -37.03 -37.09
C ASN A 356 -33.58 -37.51 -36.45
N GLN A 357 -33.52 -38.17 -35.29
CA GLN A 357 -34.72 -38.56 -34.54
C GLN A 357 -35.49 -37.33 -34.01
N LEU A 358 -34.79 -36.29 -33.55
CA LEU A 358 -35.38 -35.02 -33.15
C LEU A 358 -35.98 -34.25 -34.34
N HIS A 359 -35.32 -34.28 -35.49
CA HIS A 359 -35.80 -33.62 -36.70
C HIS A 359 -37.09 -34.26 -37.24
N GLU A 360 -37.18 -35.59 -37.21
CA GLU A 360 -38.37 -36.34 -37.61
C GLU A 360 -39.55 -36.10 -36.64
N THR A 361 -39.26 -36.07 -35.34
CA THR A 361 -40.27 -35.80 -34.30
C THR A 361 -40.78 -34.35 -34.33
N LEU A 362 -39.93 -33.39 -34.71
CA LEU A 362 -40.33 -31.99 -34.92
C LEU A 362 -41.21 -31.84 -36.17
N ARG A 363 -40.92 -32.60 -37.24
CA ARG A 363 -41.71 -32.56 -38.48
C ARG A 363 -43.11 -33.12 -38.29
N SER A 364 -43.26 -34.23 -37.56
CA SER A 364 -44.57 -34.80 -37.23
C SER A 364 -45.36 -33.91 -36.25
N SER A 365 -44.67 -33.22 -35.33
CA SER A 365 -45.31 -32.29 -34.39
C SER A 365 -45.82 -31.02 -35.07
N HIS A 366 -45.15 -30.54 -36.12
CA HIS A 366 -45.59 -29.34 -36.86
C HIS A 366 -46.89 -29.54 -37.65
N LEU A 367 -47.15 -30.74 -38.19
CA LEU A 367 -48.40 -31.06 -38.89
C LEU A 367 -49.58 -31.18 -37.91
N SER A 368 -49.35 -31.81 -36.76
CA SER A 368 -50.33 -31.95 -35.69
C SER A 368 -50.68 -30.61 -35.01
N LEU A 369 -49.71 -29.70 -34.85
CA LEU A 369 -49.94 -28.38 -34.28
C LEU A 369 -50.69 -27.45 -35.23
N SER A 370 -50.47 -27.55 -36.54
CA SER A 370 -51.16 -26.74 -37.55
C SER A 370 -52.67 -27.00 -37.58
N GLU A 371 -53.10 -28.26 -37.49
CA GLU A 371 -54.53 -28.62 -37.45
C GLU A 371 -55.20 -28.26 -36.13
N ASN A 372 -54.51 -28.38 -34.99
CA ASN A 372 -55.08 -28.06 -33.68
C ASN A 372 -55.06 -26.56 -33.31
N LEU A 373 -54.22 -25.74 -33.94
CA LEU A 373 -54.17 -24.29 -33.70
C LEU A 373 -55.37 -23.55 -34.31
N GLN A 374 -55.92 -24.02 -35.44
CA GLN A 374 -57.11 -23.39 -36.03
C GLN A 374 -58.37 -23.58 -35.17
N GLY A 375 -58.48 -24.69 -34.43
CA GLY A 375 -59.62 -24.95 -33.53
C GLY A 375 -59.59 -24.15 -32.22
N HIS A 376 -58.40 -23.81 -31.71
CA HIS A 376 -58.24 -23.15 -30.41
C HIS A 376 -58.02 -21.62 -30.47
N LEU A 377 -57.70 -21.04 -31.62
CA LEU A 377 -57.55 -19.57 -31.74
C LEU A 377 -58.89 -18.82 -31.78
N LEU A 378 -59.98 -19.46 -32.24
CA LEU A 378 -61.31 -18.83 -32.25
C LEU A 378 -61.98 -18.78 -30.86
N SER A 379 -61.56 -19.63 -29.92
CA SER A 379 -62.15 -19.68 -28.57
C SER A 379 -61.38 -18.90 -27.50
N VAL A 380 -60.12 -18.52 -27.78
CA VAL A 380 -59.27 -17.77 -26.83
C VAL A 380 -59.30 -16.25 -27.08
N ILE A 381 -59.71 -15.78 -28.27
CA ILE A 381 -59.85 -14.34 -28.55
C ILE A 381 -61.11 -13.72 -27.91
N THR A 382 -62.08 -14.53 -27.46
CA THR A 382 -63.33 -14.02 -26.85
C THR A 382 -63.37 -14.06 -25.32
N ALA A 383 -62.41 -14.69 -24.65
CA ALA A 383 -62.51 -14.98 -23.21
C ALA A 383 -61.72 -14.04 -22.28
N SER A 384 -60.91 -13.12 -22.78
CA SER A 384 -60.14 -12.20 -21.93
C SER A 384 -59.92 -10.84 -22.58
N SER A 385 -61.01 -10.12 -22.81
CA SER A 385 -60.95 -8.66 -22.90
C SER A 385 -60.97 -8.07 -21.46
N PRO A 386 -59.92 -7.35 -21.03
CA PRO A 386 -59.90 -6.74 -19.71
C PRO A 386 -60.86 -5.54 -19.74
N ARG A 387 -61.92 -5.59 -18.93
CA ARG A 387 -62.92 -4.52 -18.83
C ARG A 387 -62.24 -3.22 -18.39
N MET A 388 -62.22 -2.23 -19.29
CA MET A 388 -61.77 -0.84 -19.09
C MET A 388 -62.29 -0.18 -17.79
N GLY A 389 -63.41 -0.67 -17.25
CA GLY A 389 -64.01 -0.17 -16.00
C GLY A 389 -63.17 -0.38 -14.73
N PHE A 390 -62.34 -1.44 -14.66
CA PHE A 390 -61.50 -1.66 -13.47
C PHE A 390 -60.42 -0.59 -13.32
N PHE A 391 -59.78 -0.19 -14.43
CA PHE A 391 -58.76 0.86 -14.43
C PHE A 391 -59.36 2.23 -14.13
N ILE A 392 -60.55 2.53 -14.67
CA ILE A 392 -61.25 3.80 -14.39
C ILE A 392 -61.63 3.89 -12.91
N PHE A 393 -62.13 2.81 -12.31
CA PHE A 393 -62.44 2.77 -10.88
C PHE A 393 -61.21 3.00 -10.00
N LEU A 394 -60.08 2.36 -10.34
CA LEU A 394 -58.83 2.49 -9.60
C LEU A 394 -58.28 3.93 -9.66
N LEU A 395 -58.39 4.59 -10.81
CA LEU A 395 -58.03 6.01 -10.96
C LEU A 395 -58.94 6.93 -10.15
N ILE A 396 -60.25 6.70 -10.12
CA ILE A 396 -61.19 7.51 -9.32
C ILE A 396 -60.88 7.39 -7.82
N VAL A 397 -60.60 6.18 -7.33
CA VAL A 397 -60.23 5.94 -5.93
C VAL A 397 -58.94 6.68 -5.56
N SER A 398 -57.92 6.63 -6.43
CA SER A 398 -56.65 7.34 -6.22
C SER A 398 -56.84 8.87 -6.12
N GLN A 399 -57.69 9.45 -6.97
CA GLN A 399 -57.99 10.88 -6.96
C GLN A 399 -58.71 11.32 -5.67
N VAL A 400 -59.68 10.54 -5.18
CA VAL A 400 -60.39 10.83 -3.94
C VAL A 400 -59.45 10.82 -2.73
N VAL A 401 -58.52 9.87 -2.68
CA VAL A 401 -57.51 9.80 -1.60
C VAL A 401 -56.62 11.05 -1.58
N LEU A 402 -56.17 11.52 -2.75
CA LEU A 402 -55.37 12.75 -2.84
C LEU A 402 -56.12 13.99 -2.37
N VAL A 403 -57.42 14.10 -2.70
CA VAL A 403 -58.26 15.22 -2.23
C VAL A 403 -58.43 15.19 -0.71
N ILE A 404 -58.66 14.02 -0.12
CA ILE A 404 -58.77 13.86 1.34
C ILE A 404 -57.46 14.28 2.02
N PHE A 405 -56.31 13.82 1.51
CA PHE A 405 -55.01 14.22 2.02
C PHE A 405 -54.78 15.73 1.91
N TYR A 406 -55.17 16.36 0.80
CA TYR A 406 -55.05 17.80 0.61
C TYR A 406 -55.91 18.59 1.61
N VAL A 407 -57.14 18.15 1.87
CA VAL A 407 -58.02 18.80 2.86
C VAL A 407 -57.45 18.66 4.27
N ILE A 408 -56.93 17.50 4.64
CA ILE A 408 -56.25 17.28 5.94
C ILE A 408 -55.02 18.17 6.07
N TYR A 409 -54.20 18.24 5.01
CA TYR A 409 -53.02 19.11 4.97
C TYR A 409 -53.39 20.59 5.15
N LYS A 410 -54.40 21.07 4.42
CA LYS A 410 -54.88 22.46 4.52
C LYS A 410 -55.46 22.76 5.90
N ARG A 411 -56.22 21.84 6.48
CA ARG A 411 -56.78 21.97 7.83
C ARG A 411 -55.69 22.01 8.90
N ARG A 412 -54.64 21.18 8.77
CA ARG A 412 -53.46 21.24 9.65
C ARG A 412 -52.71 22.55 9.53
N ARG A 413 -52.52 23.08 8.31
CA ARG A 413 -51.82 24.36 8.08
C ARG A 413 -52.59 25.56 8.65
N ALA A 414 -53.93 25.55 8.60
CA ALA A 414 -54.76 26.62 9.16
C ALA A 414 -54.78 26.63 10.70
N ASN A 415 -54.51 25.49 11.35
CA ASN A 415 -54.51 25.34 12.81
C ASN A 415 -53.11 25.48 13.44
N MET A 416 -52.07 25.85 12.68
CA MET A 416 -50.76 26.15 13.26
C MET A 416 -50.76 27.56 13.87
N PRO A 417 -50.50 27.73 15.18
CA PRO A 417 -50.41 29.04 15.80
C PRO A 417 -49.23 29.82 15.19
N LYS A 418 -49.50 31.05 14.72
CA LYS A 418 -48.48 31.95 14.19
C LYS A 418 -47.52 32.33 15.32
N LYS A 419 -46.26 31.88 15.22
CA LYS A 419 -45.17 32.44 16.02
C LYS A 419 -44.92 33.86 15.51
N PHE A 420 -45.39 34.85 16.26
CA PHE A 420 -44.95 36.23 16.10
C PHE A 420 -43.54 36.33 16.68
N LEU A 421 -42.61 36.88 15.89
CA LEU A 421 -41.34 37.42 16.40
C LEU A 421 -41.60 38.79 17.01
#